data_AF-A0A3N4HW74-F1
#
_entry.id   AF-A0A3N4HW74-F1
#
_cell.length_a   1.000
_cell.length_b   1.000
_cell.length_c   1.000
_cell.angle_alpha   90.00
_cell.angle_beta   90.00
_cell.angle_gamma   90.00
#
_symmetry.space_group_name_H-M   'P 1'
#
loop_
_entity.id
_entity.type
_entity.pdbx_description
1 polymer ?
#
loop_
_entity_poly.entity_id
_entity_poly.type
_entity_poly.pdbx_seq_one_letter_code
_entity_poly.pdbx_strand_id
1 'polypeptide(L)'
;MDVPVRHSFLGLPLEMRLEVYSCCSVLSLLMLRSTCNQLHAEIMSRPSIISSSYGYQKYYGRDLSPKFERTTNALPARMSFGCSDIDRVTDEIEADLFNDLFCLLPTRMGAKFRIVERQVACTVCFCIQPGVFCISPYFRNPAKYRDWQAEGLKMWDTCAYCLDSMGKQKLTQFLRAKFGFTERKIKKLLRNPSFRDDDS
;
A
#
# COMPACT_ATOMS: atom_id res chain seq x y z
N MET A 1 -1.15 -10.94 -48.44
CA MET A 1 -1.26 -11.30 -47.01
C MET A 1 -1.21 -10.00 -46.25
N ASP A 2 -2.33 -9.54 -45.69
CA ASP A 2 -2.37 -8.28 -44.95
C ASP A 2 -1.75 -8.46 -43.56
N VAL A 3 -0.79 -7.59 -43.22
CA VAL A 3 -0.17 -7.57 -41.89
C VAL A 3 -1.13 -6.81 -40.96
N PRO A 4 -1.55 -7.39 -39.82
CA PRO A 4 -2.42 -6.69 -38.89
C PRO A 4 -1.72 -5.42 -38.37
N VAL A 5 -2.35 -4.27 -38.58
CA VAL A 5 -1.88 -3.00 -38.04
C VAL A 5 -2.00 -3.06 -36.52
N ARG A 6 -0.86 -3.00 -35.83
CA ARG A 6 -0.84 -2.88 -34.37
C ARG A 6 -1.14 -1.44 -34.00
N HIS A 7 -2.35 -1.20 -33.53
CA HIS A 7 -2.70 0.10 -32.96
C HIS A 7 -1.97 0.27 -31.62
N SER A 8 -1.10 1.27 -31.54
CA SER A 8 -0.45 1.65 -30.28
C SER A 8 -1.43 2.45 -29.42
N PHE A 9 -1.41 2.24 -28.11
CA PHE A 9 -2.18 3.06 -27.16
C PHE A 9 -1.84 4.57 -27.29
N LEU A 10 -0.57 4.88 -27.55
CA LEU A 10 -0.12 6.27 -27.79
C LEU A 10 -0.56 6.83 -29.16
N GLY A 11 -1.14 6.00 -30.04
CA GLY A 11 -1.77 6.42 -31.29
C GLY A 11 -3.24 6.83 -31.13
N LEU A 12 -3.85 6.62 -29.97
CA LEU A 12 -5.20 7.09 -29.68
C LEU A 12 -5.23 8.63 -29.57
N PRO A 13 -6.37 9.28 -29.85
CA PRO A 13 -6.57 10.68 -29.49
C PRO A 13 -6.36 10.91 -27.99
N LEU A 14 -5.88 12.09 -27.62
CA LEU A 14 -5.58 12.44 -26.23
C LEU A 14 -6.81 12.30 -25.34
N GLU A 15 -7.98 12.70 -25.83
CA GLU A 15 -9.26 12.64 -25.11
C GLU A 15 -9.60 11.20 -24.71
N MET A 16 -9.39 10.24 -25.62
CA MET A 16 -9.63 8.82 -25.35
C MET A 16 -8.65 8.28 -24.31
N ARG A 17 -7.37 8.68 -24.36
CA ARG A 17 -6.39 8.27 -23.35
C ARG A 17 -6.74 8.81 -21.96
N LEU A 18 -7.19 10.06 -21.88
CA LEU A 18 -7.58 10.68 -20.63
C LEU A 18 -8.85 10.06 -20.02
N GLU A 19 -9.78 9.61 -20.86
CA GLU A 19 -10.93 8.82 -20.42
C GLU A 19 -10.51 7.44 -19.86
N VAL A 20 -9.48 6.82 -20.45
CA VAL A 20 -8.90 5.60 -19.86
C VAL A 20 -8.28 5.88 -18.50
N TYR A 21 -7.54 6.99 -18.35
CA TYR A 21 -6.94 7.36 -17.06
C TYR A 21 -7.99 7.68 -15.98
N SER A 22 -9.15 8.25 -16.34
CA SER A 22 -10.22 8.54 -15.37
C SER A 22 -10.82 7.26 -14.76
N CYS A 23 -10.73 6.14 -15.47
CA CYS A 23 -11.15 4.83 -15.00
C CYS A 23 -10.09 4.10 -14.16
N CYS A 24 -8.87 4.64 -14.04
CA CYS A 24 -7.76 4.01 -13.33
C CYS A 24 -7.77 4.32 -11.82
N SER A 25 -7.33 3.34 -11.01
CA SER A 25 -6.95 3.56 -9.62
C SER A 25 -5.74 4.50 -9.53
N VAL A 26 -5.52 5.10 -8.35
CA VAL A 26 -4.35 5.93 -8.11
C VAL A 26 -3.04 5.16 -8.31
N LEU A 27 -3.00 3.87 -7.94
CA LEU A 27 -1.81 3.04 -8.13
C LEU A 27 -1.56 2.77 -9.62
N SER A 28 -2.62 2.48 -10.38
CA SER A 28 -2.53 2.32 -11.83
C SER A 28 -1.99 3.58 -12.50
N LEU A 29 -2.45 4.77 -12.09
CA LEU A 29 -1.92 6.04 -12.58
C LEU A 29 -0.45 6.26 -12.20
N LEU A 30 -0.07 5.89 -10.97
CA LEU A 30 1.32 5.94 -10.51
C LEU A 30 2.22 5.02 -11.36
N MET A 31 1.73 3.84 -11.72
CA MET A 31 2.45 2.93 -12.60
C MET A 31 2.53 3.48 -14.02
N LEU A 32 1.40 3.89 -14.61
CA LEU A 32 1.34 4.42 -15.98
C LEU A 32 2.29 5.61 -16.17
N ARG A 33 2.32 6.56 -15.23
CA ARG A 33 3.23 7.72 -15.33
C ARG A 33 4.71 7.31 -15.33
N SER A 34 5.06 6.17 -14.74
CA SER A 34 6.45 5.71 -14.63
C SER A 34 6.94 4.99 -15.89
N THR A 35 6.05 4.68 -16.83
CA THR A 35 6.39 3.93 -18.05
C THR A 35 7.03 4.79 -19.14
N CYS A 36 6.55 6.02 -19.37
CA CYS A 36 7.15 6.94 -20.33
C CYS A 36 6.81 8.42 -20.07
N ASN A 37 7.62 9.33 -20.63
CA ASN A 37 7.48 10.78 -20.44
C ASN A 37 6.16 11.36 -20.97
N GLN A 38 5.59 10.76 -22.02
CA GLN A 38 4.32 11.22 -22.59
C GLN A 38 3.17 10.96 -21.61
N LEU A 39 3.03 9.74 -21.12
CA LEU A 39 2.01 9.38 -20.13
C LEU A 39 2.19 10.17 -18.84
N HIS A 40 3.44 10.37 -18.41
CA HIS A 40 3.77 11.25 -17.30
C HIS A 40 3.24 12.67 -17.52
N ALA A 41 3.56 13.30 -18.65
CA ALA A 41 3.13 14.67 -18.94
C ALA A 41 1.60 14.78 -19.03
N GLU A 42 0.93 13.82 -19.68
CA GLU A 42 -0.53 13.79 -19.80
C GLU A 42 -1.23 13.69 -18.44
N ILE A 43 -0.82 12.73 -17.60
CA ILE A 43 -1.39 12.55 -16.25
C ILE A 43 -1.14 13.77 -15.36
N MET A 44 0.09 14.30 -15.37
CA MET A 44 0.46 15.45 -14.54
C MET A 44 -0.17 16.77 -15.03
N SER A 45 -0.58 16.86 -16.30
CA SER A 45 -1.29 18.03 -16.83
C SER A 45 -2.72 18.18 -16.30
N ARG A 46 -3.31 17.11 -15.75
CA ARG A 46 -4.69 17.10 -15.22
C ARG A 46 -4.76 16.53 -13.81
N PRO A 47 -4.43 17.32 -12.77
CA PRO A 47 -4.51 16.88 -11.37
C PRO A 47 -5.89 16.39 -10.93
N SER A 48 -6.95 16.82 -11.61
CA SER A 48 -8.31 16.34 -11.36
C SER A 48 -8.44 14.83 -11.56
N ILE A 49 -7.73 14.24 -12.52
CA ILE A 49 -7.72 12.79 -12.75
C ILE A 49 -7.19 12.09 -11.50
N ILE A 50 -5.97 12.44 -11.07
CA ILE A 50 -5.33 11.86 -9.88
C ILE A 50 -6.20 12.03 -8.63
N SER A 51 -6.71 13.24 -8.40
CA SER A 51 -7.48 13.56 -7.19
C SER A 51 -8.90 12.99 -7.15
N SER A 52 -9.41 12.52 -8.30
CA SER A 52 -10.69 11.81 -8.42
C SER A 52 -10.53 10.29 -8.43
N SER A 53 -9.31 9.78 -8.71
CA SER A 53 -9.04 8.34 -8.75
C SER A 53 -9.21 7.68 -7.39
N TYR A 54 -9.74 6.47 -7.43
CA TYR A 54 -9.89 5.63 -6.24
C TYR A 54 -8.53 5.41 -5.55
N GLY A 55 -8.53 5.50 -4.23
CA GLY A 55 -7.34 5.30 -3.39
C GLY A 55 -6.46 6.52 -3.20
N TYR A 56 -6.72 7.64 -3.88
CA TYR A 56 -5.94 8.87 -3.69
C TYR A 56 -6.23 9.52 -2.33
N GLN A 57 -5.19 9.79 -1.56
CA GLN A 57 -5.29 10.51 -0.30
C GLN A 57 -5.34 12.02 -0.56
N LYS A 58 -6.54 12.62 -0.48
CA LYS A 58 -6.61 14.05 -0.19
C LYS A 58 -6.11 14.21 1.23
N TYR A 59 -4.99 14.91 1.44
CA TYR A 59 -4.39 15.15 2.75
C TYR A 59 -5.43 15.53 3.81
N TYR A 60 -5.92 14.55 4.55
CA TYR A 60 -6.74 14.70 5.74
C TYR A 60 -5.97 13.98 6.86
N GLY A 61 -5.25 14.73 7.70
CA GLY A 61 -4.90 14.23 9.04
C GLY A 61 -3.48 13.72 9.32
N ARG A 62 -2.42 14.29 8.72
CA ARG A 62 -1.32 14.68 9.62
C ARG A 62 -1.73 16.06 10.12
N ASP A 63 -1.89 16.22 11.42
CA ASP A 63 -2.18 17.48 12.11
C ASP A 63 -1.16 18.58 11.79
N LEU A 64 -1.14 19.07 10.55
CA LEU A 64 -0.74 20.43 10.29
C LEU A 64 -1.81 21.26 10.97
N SER A 65 -1.44 21.80 12.12
CA SER A 65 -2.24 22.72 12.91
C SER A 65 -3.11 23.63 12.05
N PRO A 66 -4.30 24.06 12.51
CA PRO A 66 -5.25 24.95 11.81
C PRO A 66 -4.70 26.33 11.36
N LYS A 67 -3.39 26.54 11.34
CA LYS A 67 -2.71 27.76 10.90
C LYS A 67 -2.43 27.85 9.39
N PHE A 68 -2.74 26.82 8.60
CA PHE A 68 -2.41 26.81 7.15
C PHE A 68 -3.63 26.91 6.21
N GLU A 69 -4.72 27.54 6.66
CA GLU A 69 -5.99 27.56 5.92
C GLU A 69 -6.26 28.79 5.05
N ARG A 70 -5.31 29.70 4.79
CA ARG A 70 -5.68 31.00 4.16
C ARG A 70 -4.95 31.47 2.92
N THR A 71 -4.11 30.67 2.30
CA THR A 71 -3.47 31.08 1.03
C THR A 71 -3.01 29.81 0.32
N THR A 72 -3.62 29.36 -0.78
CA THR A 72 -3.64 30.04 -2.08
C THR A 72 -4.45 29.20 -3.09
N ASN A 73 -5.14 29.85 -4.02
CA ASN A 73 -5.58 29.27 -5.30
C ASN A 73 -4.41 28.99 -6.27
N ALA A 74 -3.17 28.99 -5.76
CA ALA A 74 -1.98 28.67 -6.51
C ALA A 74 -1.58 27.25 -6.13
N LEU A 75 -1.82 26.31 -7.05
CA LEU A 75 -1.30 24.96 -6.93
C LEU A 75 0.22 25.06 -6.67
N PRO A 76 0.75 24.45 -5.60
CA PRO A 76 2.18 24.49 -5.33
C PRO A 76 2.93 23.98 -6.56
N ALA A 77 3.96 24.74 -6.98
CA ALA A 77 4.57 24.69 -8.32
C ALA A 77 5.15 23.33 -8.76
N ARG A 78 5.10 22.28 -7.92
CA ARG A 78 5.32 20.88 -8.28
C ARG A 78 4.51 20.01 -7.33
N MET A 79 3.28 19.64 -7.71
CA MET A 79 2.63 18.51 -7.05
C MET A 79 3.50 17.28 -7.32
N SER A 80 4.22 16.81 -6.31
CA SER A 80 4.81 15.48 -6.36
C SER A 80 3.67 14.49 -6.19
N PHE A 81 3.30 13.81 -7.26
CA PHE A 81 2.52 12.59 -7.14
C PHE A 81 3.52 11.48 -6.77
N GLY A 82 3.19 10.52 -5.92
CA GLY A 82 4.07 9.44 -5.44
C GLY A 82 3.32 8.36 -4.66
N CYS A 83 4.04 7.33 -4.18
CA CYS A 83 3.42 6.26 -3.37
C CYS A 83 2.85 6.78 -2.04
N SER A 84 3.41 7.87 -1.51
CA SER A 84 2.91 8.55 -0.31
C SER A 84 1.50 9.12 -0.45
N ASP A 85 1.03 9.30 -1.69
CA ASP A 85 -0.31 9.83 -1.98
C ASP A 85 -1.38 8.73 -2.14
N ILE A 86 -0.99 7.46 -1.97
CA ILE A 86 -1.90 6.31 -2.05
C ILE A 86 -2.35 5.95 -0.63
N ASP A 87 -3.65 6.12 -0.35
CA ASP A 87 -4.30 5.71 0.90
C ASP A 87 -4.83 4.29 0.82
N ARG A 88 -5.34 3.88 -0.34
CA ARG A 88 -5.99 2.58 -0.53
C ARG A 88 -5.72 1.98 -1.91
N VAL A 89 -5.85 0.66 -1.99
CA VAL A 89 -5.88 -0.15 -3.20
C VAL A 89 -7.26 -0.80 -3.37
N THR A 90 -7.57 -1.29 -4.57
CA THR A 90 -8.90 -1.76 -4.97
C THR A 90 -9.20 -3.14 -4.44
N ASP A 91 -8.20 -4.02 -4.45
CA ASP A 91 -8.37 -5.44 -4.19
C ASP A 91 -7.05 -6.10 -3.74
N GLU A 92 -7.10 -7.41 -3.53
CA GLU A 92 -5.98 -8.21 -3.07
C GLU A 92 -4.82 -8.25 -4.09
N ILE A 93 -5.14 -8.29 -5.39
CA ILE A 93 -4.12 -8.31 -6.45
C ILE A 93 -3.37 -6.97 -6.45
N GLU A 94 -4.09 -5.87 -6.33
CA GLU A 94 -3.50 -4.54 -6.26
C GLU A 94 -2.70 -4.34 -4.95
N ALA A 95 -3.16 -4.91 -3.84
CA ALA A 95 -2.40 -4.92 -2.58
C ALA A 95 -1.09 -5.69 -2.68
N ASP A 96 -1.12 -6.88 -3.28
CA ASP A 96 0.08 -7.69 -3.52
C ASP A 96 1.05 -6.96 -4.45
N LEU A 97 0.55 -6.37 -5.54
CA LEU A 97 1.35 -5.58 -6.46
C LEU A 97 1.98 -4.36 -5.77
N PHE A 98 1.22 -3.63 -4.96
CA PHE A 98 1.74 -2.51 -4.17
C PHE A 98 2.86 -2.97 -3.23
N ASN A 99 2.64 -4.07 -2.51
CA ASN A 99 3.62 -4.63 -1.59
C ASN A 99 4.89 -5.08 -2.33
N ASP A 100 4.76 -5.70 -3.49
CA ASP A 100 5.91 -6.16 -4.28
C ASP A 100 6.73 -5.00 -4.84
N LEU A 101 6.08 -3.92 -5.26
CA LEU A 101 6.74 -2.73 -5.81
C LEU A 101 7.35 -1.82 -4.74
N PHE A 102 6.63 -1.59 -3.64
CA PHE A 102 6.97 -0.53 -2.67
C PHE A 102 7.37 -1.05 -1.30
N CYS A 103 6.98 -2.27 -0.90
CA CYS A 103 7.41 -2.87 0.37
C CYS A 103 8.74 -3.62 0.21
N LEU A 104 9.75 -2.97 -0.37
CA LEU A 104 11.09 -3.54 -0.51
C LEU A 104 11.61 -4.01 0.86
N LEU A 105 12.04 -5.27 0.91
CA LEU A 105 12.66 -5.89 2.10
C LEU A 105 13.85 -5.05 2.59
N PRO A 106 14.27 -5.16 3.87
CA PRO A 106 15.45 -4.47 4.37
C PRO A 106 16.66 -4.82 3.52
N THR A 107 17.06 -3.90 2.63
CA THR A 107 18.34 -3.98 1.98
C THR A 107 19.39 -3.74 3.05
N ARG A 108 20.19 -4.79 3.32
CA ARG A 108 21.28 -4.74 4.28
C ARG A 108 22.34 -3.76 3.78
N MET A 109 22.29 -2.52 4.24
CA MET A 109 23.32 -1.51 4.03
C MET A 109 24.42 -1.68 5.09
N GLY A 110 25.20 -2.76 4.99
CA GLY A 110 26.31 -3.07 5.90
C GLY A 110 25.89 -3.72 7.23
N ALA A 111 26.39 -3.19 8.35
CA ALA A 111 26.10 -3.69 9.71
C ALA A 111 24.90 -3.02 10.38
N LYS A 112 24.34 -1.96 9.76
CA LYS A 112 23.20 -1.20 10.30
C LYS A 112 21.98 -1.42 9.42
N PHE A 113 20.87 -1.81 10.03
CA PHE A 113 19.56 -1.79 9.38
C PHE A 113 18.99 -0.38 9.48
N ARG A 114 18.74 0.29 8.35
CA ARG A 114 17.96 1.53 8.33
C ARG A 114 16.52 1.17 8.03
N ILE A 115 15.63 1.40 9.00
CA ILE A 115 14.19 1.33 8.76
C ILE A 115 13.84 2.59 7.97
N VAL A 116 13.73 2.45 6.65
CA VAL A 116 13.10 3.48 5.82
C VAL A 116 11.61 3.45 6.15
N GLU A 117 10.95 4.59 6.30
CA GLU A 117 9.48 4.64 6.43
C GLU A 117 8.87 3.86 5.27
N ARG A 118 8.26 2.71 5.58
CA ARG A 118 7.65 1.85 4.57
C ARG A 118 6.17 2.15 4.49
N GLN A 119 5.60 1.89 3.34
CA GLN A 119 4.16 1.77 3.19
C GLN A 119 3.85 0.35 2.80
N VAL A 120 2.75 -0.17 3.30
CA VAL A 120 2.31 -1.54 3.08
C VAL A 120 0.81 -1.53 2.86
N ALA A 121 0.35 -2.24 1.84
CA ALA A 121 -1.06 -2.46 1.56
C ALA A 121 -1.59 -3.64 2.39
N CYS A 122 -2.63 -3.40 3.17
CA CYS A 122 -3.37 -4.46 3.85
C CYS A 122 -4.24 -5.22 2.85
N THR A 123 -4.03 -6.52 2.67
CA THR A 123 -4.85 -7.44 1.86
C THR A 123 -6.26 -7.69 2.40
N VAL A 124 -6.61 -7.14 3.58
CA VAL A 124 -7.93 -7.32 4.19
C VAL A 124 -8.81 -6.07 4.04
N CYS A 125 -8.29 -4.89 4.41
CA CYS A 125 -9.04 -3.62 4.25
C CYS A 125 -8.59 -2.77 3.07
N PHE A 126 -7.53 -3.20 2.38
CA PHE A 126 -6.92 -2.50 1.25
C PHE A 126 -6.38 -1.10 1.58
N CYS A 127 -6.25 -0.74 2.86
CA CYS A 127 -5.58 0.48 3.27
C CYS A 127 -4.05 0.33 3.20
N ILE A 128 -3.40 1.36 2.68
CA ILE A 128 -1.97 1.60 2.84
C ILE A 128 -1.74 2.08 4.26
N GLN A 129 -0.78 1.46 4.94
CA GLN A 129 -0.41 1.80 6.30
C GLN A 129 1.10 2.06 6.34
N PRO A 130 1.57 3.00 7.17
CA PRO A 130 2.98 3.09 7.46
C PRO A 130 3.45 1.76 8.06
N GLY A 131 4.60 1.24 7.62
CA GLY A 131 5.12 -0.07 7.99
C GLY A 131 5.35 -0.22 9.49
N VAL A 132 5.52 0.90 10.21
CA VAL A 132 5.59 0.93 11.68
C VAL A 132 4.29 0.48 12.35
N PHE A 133 3.13 0.62 11.69
CA PHE A 133 1.81 0.17 12.19
C PHE A 133 1.41 -1.22 11.69
N CYS A 134 2.06 -1.73 10.65
CA CYS A 134 1.84 -3.10 10.15
C CYS A 134 2.62 -4.12 11.00
N ILE A 135 3.69 -3.64 11.63
CA ILE A 135 4.34 -4.32 12.74
C ILE A 135 3.41 -4.19 13.93
N SER A 136 2.50 -5.16 14.06
CA SER A 136 1.69 -5.23 15.26
C SER A 136 2.61 -5.22 16.51
N PRO A 137 2.23 -4.58 17.63
CA PRO A 137 3.03 -4.53 18.86
C PRO A 137 3.55 -5.90 19.32
N TYR A 138 2.93 -7.00 18.90
CA TYR A 138 3.39 -8.37 19.10
C TYR A 138 4.80 -8.65 18.53
N PHE A 139 5.28 -7.84 17.58
CA PHE A 139 6.50 -8.03 16.81
C PHE A 139 7.58 -7.00 17.11
N ARG A 140 7.59 -6.32 18.25
CA ARG A 140 8.66 -5.33 18.57
C ARG A 140 10.07 -5.91 18.74
N ASN A 141 10.28 -7.23 18.62
CA ASN A 141 11.60 -7.84 18.77
C ASN A 141 12.28 -8.09 17.40
N PRO A 142 13.31 -7.30 17.01
CA PRO A 142 14.06 -7.43 15.75
C PRO A 142 14.64 -8.83 15.53
N ALA A 143 15.02 -9.55 16.59
CA ALA A 143 15.62 -10.88 16.49
C ALA A 143 14.63 -11.92 15.95
N LYS A 144 13.34 -11.81 16.34
CA LYS A 144 12.30 -12.71 15.83
C LYS A 144 11.99 -12.46 14.36
N TYR A 145 12.20 -11.25 13.82
CA TYR A 145 11.98 -11.02 12.38
C TYR A 145 12.87 -11.85 11.48
N ARG A 146 14.11 -12.13 11.91
CA ARG A 146 15.05 -12.92 11.11
C ARG A 146 14.52 -14.32 10.84
N ASP A 147 13.98 -14.97 11.87
CA ASP A 147 13.43 -16.32 11.74
C ASP A 147 12.21 -16.33 10.80
N TRP A 148 11.46 -15.23 10.74
CA TRP A 148 10.22 -15.15 9.98
C TRP A 148 10.45 -14.75 8.52
N GLN A 149 11.45 -13.89 8.27
CA GLN A 149 11.93 -13.61 6.92
C GLN A 149 12.52 -14.86 6.26
N ALA A 150 13.23 -15.69 7.03
CA ALA A 150 13.77 -16.96 6.54
C ALA A 150 12.66 -17.95 6.12
N GLU A 151 11.47 -17.84 6.71
CA GLU A 151 10.29 -18.64 6.35
C GLU A 151 9.46 -18.03 5.21
N GLY A 152 9.91 -16.93 4.57
CA GLY A 152 9.23 -16.34 3.41
C GLY A 152 7.90 -15.65 3.75
N LEU A 153 7.63 -15.37 5.04
CA LEU A 153 6.38 -14.77 5.48
C LEU A 153 6.30 -13.30 5.05
N LYS A 154 5.43 -13.00 4.07
CA LYS A 154 4.94 -11.64 3.81
C LYS A 154 3.91 -11.23 4.88
N MET A 155 4.32 -11.20 6.14
CA MET A 155 3.44 -10.86 7.28
C MET A 155 2.97 -9.38 7.28
N TRP A 156 3.35 -8.64 6.24
CA TRP A 156 3.00 -7.25 6.01
C TRP A 156 1.60 -7.12 5.40
N ASP A 157 1.03 -8.22 4.92
CA ASP A 157 -0.24 -8.21 4.20
C ASP A 157 -1.48 -7.86 5.05
N THR A 158 -1.37 -7.68 6.36
CA THR A 158 -2.54 -7.35 7.20
C THR A 158 -2.19 -6.27 8.22
N CYS A 159 -2.95 -5.17 8.23
CA CYS A 159 -2.73 -4.07 9.17
C CYS A 159 -3.15 -4.47 10.60
N ALA A 160 -2.55 -3.79 11.60
CA ALA A 160 -2.88 -4.03 13.01
C ALA A 160 -4.39 -3.91 13.29
N TYR A 161 -5.07 -2.89 12.75
CA TYR A 161 -6.51 -2.74 12.94
C TYR A 161 -7.33 -3.92 12.43
N CYS A 162 -6.98 -4.48 11.26
CA CYS A 162 -7.65 -5.66 10.73
C CYS A 162 -7.36 -6.89 11.59
N LEU A 163 -6.10 -7.07 12.01
CA LEU A 163 -5.72 -8.17 12.91
C LEU A 163 -6.45 -8.09 14.25
N ASP A 164 -6.54 -6.89 14.84
CA ASP A 164 -7.19 -6.67 16.13
C ASP A 164 -8.71 -6.85 16.02
N SER A 165 -9.29 -6.47 14.88
CA SER A 165 -10.72 -6.69 14.59
C SER A 165 -11.04 -8.16 14.27
N MET A 166 -10.05 -8.96 13.86
CA MET A 166 -10.20 -10.40 13.70
C MET A 166 -10.20 -11.06 15.06
N GLY A 167 -11.40 -11.26 15.65
CA GLY A 167 -11.53 -12.07 16.86
C GLY A 167 -10.76 -13.39 16.77
N LYS A 168 -10.28 -13.92 17.92
CA LYS A 168 -9.30 -15.02 18.01
C LYS A 168 -9.57 -16.21 17.09
N GLN A 169 -10.83 -16.60 16.92
CA GLN A 169 -11.20 -17.71 16.04
C GLN A 169 -10.94 -17.40 14.56
N LYS A 170 -11.36 -16.22 14.09
CA LYS A 170 -11.12 -15.77 12.71
C LYS A 170 -9.63 -15.60 12.44
N LEU A 171 -8.89 -15.03 13.39
CA LEU A 171 -7.44 -14.91 13.28
C LEU A 171 -6.76 -16.29 13.20
N THR A 172 -7.19 -17.26 14.01
CA THR A 172 -6.67 -18.64 13.95
C THR A 172 -6.93 -19.27 12.59
N GLN A 173 -8.16 -19.14 12.06
CA GLN A 173 -8.51 -19.65 10.73
C GLN A 173 -7.70 -18.97 9.63
N PHE A 174 -7.56 -17.65 9.70
CA PHE A 174 -6.75 -16.87 8.77
C PHE A 174 -5.28 -17.31 8.78
N LEU A 175 -4.66 -17.40 9.96
CA LEU A 175 -3.27 -17.83 10.10
C LEU A 175 -3.05 -19.26 9.59
N ARG A 176 -4.04 -20.14 9.77
CA ARG A 176 -4.00 -21.51 9.26
C ARG A 176 -4.14 -21.54 7.75
N ALA A 177 -5.14 -20.87 7.19
CA ALA A 177 -5.43 -20.88 5.76
C ALA A 177 -4.32 -20.20 4.95
N LYS A 178 -3.86 -19.04 5.41
CA LYS A 178 -2.90 -18.22 4.66
C LYS A 178 -1.46 -18.67 4.81
N PHE A 179 -1.06 -19.09 6.01
CA PHE A 179 0.35 -19.42 6.31
C PHE A 179 0.59 -20.90 6.62
N GLY A 180 -0.44 -21.74 6.60
CA GLY A 180 -0.30 -23.17 6.92
C GLY A 180 0.16 -23.41 8.37
N PHE A 181 -0.07 -22.46 9.29
CA PHE A 181 0.44 -22.58 10.65
C PHE A 181 -0.26 -23.69 11.43
N THR A 182 0.55 -24.47 12.16
CA THR A 182 0.04 -25.48 13.08
C THR A 182 -0.58 -24.85 14.32
N GLU A 183 -1.50 -25.55 14.98
CA GLU A 183 -2.12 -25.05 16.22
C GLU A 183 -1.11 -24.74 17.32
N ARG A 184 -0.01 -25.50 17.40
CA ARG A 184 1.05 -25.22 18.35
C ARG A 184 1.72 -23.86 18.05
N LYS A 185 1.97 -23.57 16.76
CA LYS A 185 2.54 -22.28 16.33
C LYS A 185 1.55 -21.15 16.59
N ILE A 186 0.29 -21.29 16.19
CA ILE A 186 -0.75 -20.28 16.42
C ILE A 186 -0.94 -20.00 17.91
N LYS A 187 -1.08 -21.02 18.76
CA LYS A 187 -1.16 -20.84 20.22
C LYS A 187 0.07 -20.13 20.80
N LYS A 188 1.27 -20.38 20.26
CA LYS A 188 2.49 -19.67 20.69
C LYS A 188 2.45 -18.19 20.30
N LEU A 189 1.85 -17.83 19.17
CA LEU A 189 1.67 -16.44 18.73
C LEU A 189 0.63 -15.71 19.57
N LEU A 190 -0.52 -16.34 19.82
CA LEU A 190 -1.64 -15.74 20.55
C LEU A 190 -1.43 -15.66 22.07
N ARG A 191 -0.42 -16.33 22.63
CA ARG A 191 -0.07 -16.26 24.06
C ARG A 191 0.52 -14.91 24.50
N ASN A 192 0.76 -13.98 23.58
CA ASN A 192 1.27 -12.65 23.90
C ASN A 192 0.15 -11.84 24.62
N PRO A 193 0.39 -11.23 25.79
CA PRO A 193 -0.66 -10.67 26.66
C PRO A 193 -1.51 -9.54 26.04
N SER A 194 -1.11 -8.97 24.91
CA SER A 194 -1.87 -7.97 24.17
C SER A 194 -3.09 -8.52 23.40
N PHE A 195 -3.47 -9.79 23.60
CA PHE A 195 -4.74 -10.39 23.16
C PHE A 195 -5.64 -10.80 24.35
N ARG A 196 -5.45 -10.22 25.53
CA ARG A 196 -6.40 -10.43 26.62
C ARG A 196 -7.74 -9.85 26.19
N ASP A 197 -8.77 -10.69 26.26
CA ASP A 197 -10.13 -10.28 25.95
C ASP A 197 -10.51 -9.21 26.99
N ASP A 198 -10.82 -7.99 26.55
CA ASP A 198 -11.38 -6.95 27.41
C ASP A 198 -12.86 -7.23 27.77
N ASP A 199 -13.35 -8.43 27.47
CA ASP A 199 -14.70 -8.91 27.80
C ASP A 199 -14.77 -9.58 29.19
N SER A 200 -14.19 -8.95 30.23
CA SER A 200 -14.37 -9.36 31.64
C SER A 200 -15.18 -8.35 32.42
#